data_AF-A0A6A3MJF3-F1
#
_entry.id   AF-A0A6A3MJF3-F1
#
_cell.length_a   1.000
_cell.length_b   1.000
_cell.length_c   1.000
_cell.angle_alpha   90.00
_cell.angle_beta   90.00
_cell.angle_gamma   90.00
#
_symmetry.space_group_name_H-M   'P 1'
#
loop_
_entity.id
_entity.type
_entity.pdbx_description
1 polymer ?
#
loop_
_entity_poly.entity_id
_entity_poly.type
_entity_poly.pdbx_seq_one_letter_code
_entity_poly.pdbx_strand_id
1 'polypeptide(L)'
;MVFSSSTRALLLLSVVVATTVAGGSVLSTLPLAKPAGTCDAIFLSEVSTGIDKTDTNGTSVGLHNSEISHDSAVNAIQGASTADPAAGDARVLQDAAAGGLDVVQPAVDCESLLGVDLSHVAEDGSATVTSAAETTHEGILYCSVEGTLPSSTSWQVMLPVRTWTQRYMQVGCGGLCGMIRMQVNAASGSQQAKGGEFVLAATDMGGAMDGKAFAHNPGRRKSFAYSAQHLTALVSKTLIQAYYAQKARYSY
;
A
#
# COMPACT_ATOMS: atom_id res chain seq x y z
N MET A 1 20.63 -27.25 -39.48
CA MET A 1 19.35 -27.43 -38.76
C MET A 1 19.49 -28.69 -37.91
N VAL A 2 19.62 -28.54 -36.59
CA VAL A 2 19.61 -29.64 -35.63
C VAL A 2 18.67 -29.22 -34.51
N PHE A 3 17.50 -29.86 -34.44
CA PHE A 3 16.54 -29.68 -33.36
C PHE A 3 16.97 -30.57 -32.18
N SER A 4 17.31 -29.96 -31.05
CA SER A 4 17.52 -30.66 -29.77
C SER A 4 16.25 -30.48 -28.93
N SER A 5 15.46 -31.55 -28.82
CA SER A 5 14.29 -31.63 -27.94
C SER A 5 14.75 -32.13 -26.57
N SER A 6 14.72 -31.27 -25.56
CA SER A 6 15.02 -31.64 -24.16
C SER A 6 13.71 -31.81 -23.41
N THR A 7 13.26 -33.05 -23.27
CA THR A 7 12.11 -33.44 -22.44
C THR A 7 12.57 -33.55 -20.98
N ARG A 8 12.19 -32.61 -20.12
CA ARG A 8 12.42 -32.70 -18.67
C ARG A 8 11.26 -33.45 -18.01
N ALA A 9 11.52 -34.69 -17.57
CA ALA A 9 10.63 -35.44 -16.71
C ALA A 9 10.72 -34.90 -15.27
N LEU A 10 9.60 -34.45 -14.69
CA LEU A 10 9.49 -34.14 -13.26
C LEU A 10 9.32 -35.46 -12.48
N LEU A 11 10.35 -35.83 -11.71
CA LEU A 11 10.26 -36.85 -10.66
C LEU A 11 9.60 -36.23 -9.42
N LEU A 12 8.35 -36.60 -9.15
CA LEU A 12 7.66 -36.30 -7.90
C LEU A 12 8.18 -37.24 -6.80
N LEU A 13 9.08 -36.73 -5.94
CA LEU A 13 9.43 -37.42 -4.70
C LEU A 13 8.22 -37.39 -3.75
N SER A 14 7.65 -38.56 -3.47
CA SER A 14 6.61 -38.75 -2.44
C SER A 14 7.28 -39.40 -1.23
N VAL A 15 7.18 -38.78 -0.05
CA VAL A 15 7.62 -39.39 1.21
C VAL A 15 6.44 -40.14 1.82
N VAL A 16 6.57 -41.46 1.97
CA VAL A 16 5.59 -42.32 2.65
C VAL A 16 6.07 -42.54 4.08
N VAL A 17 5.29 -42.09 5.06
CA VAL A 17 5.51 -42.40 6.48
C VAL A 17 4.46 -43.43 6.91
N ALA A 18 4.90 -44.63 7.24
CA ALA A 18 4.05 -45.66 7.82
C ALA A 18 4.20 -45.64 9.35
N THR A 19 3.10 -45.47 10.08
CA THR A 19 3.04 -45.73 11.52
C THR A 19 2.03 -46.84 11.76
N THR A 20 2.44 -47.86 12.50
CA THR A 20 1.62 -49.01 12.86
C THR A 20 0.93 -48.75 14.19
N VAL A 21 -0.40 -48.67 14.20
CA VAL A 21 -1.22 -48.76 15.40
C VAL A 21 -1.94 -50.11 15.37
N ALA A 22 -1.94 -50.83 16.50
CA ALA A 22 -2.60 -52.12 16.62
C ALA A 22 -4.12 -51.95 16.45
N GLY A 23 -4.66 -52.48 15.35
CA GLY A 23 -6.10 -52.59 15.11
C GLY A 23 -6.64 -51.74 13.96
N GLY A 24 -6.33 -52.13 12.71
CA GLY A 24 -7.06 -51.70 11.51
C GLY A 24 -6.40 -50.57 10.70
N SER A 25 -6.31 -50.77 9.37
CA SER A 25 -5.73 -49.80 8.43
C SER A 25 -6.75 -48.72 8.06
N VAL A 26 -6.43 -47.45 8.32
CA VAL A 26 -7.15 -46.29 7.74
C VAL A 26 -6.19 -45.59 6.79
N LEU A 27 -6.59 -45.48 5.51
CA LEU A 27 -5.87 -44.74 4.49
C LEU A 27 -6.30 -43.27 4.60
N SER A 28 -5.41 -42.37 5.02
CA SER A 28 -5.67 -40.92 4.99
C SER A 28 -4.64 -40.21 4.11
N THR A 29 -5.10 -39.68 2.99
CA THR A 29 -4.34 -38.78 2.13
C THR A 29 -4.52 -37.34 2.63
N LEU A 30 -3.47 -36.75 3.18
CA LEU A 30 -3.44 -35.32 3.51
C LEU A 30 -2.83 -34.54 2.34
N PRO A 31 -3.52 -33.57 1.73
CA PRO A 31 -2.88 -32.63 0.81
C PRO A 31 -2.02 -31.63 1.61
N LEU A 32 -0.80 -31.41 1.14
CA LEU A 32 0.11 -30.39 1.65
C LEU A 32 -0.42 -29.00 1.23
N ALA A 33 -1.20 -28.36 2.11
CA ALA A 33 -1.67 -27.00 1.91
C ALA A 33 -0.54 -25.98 2.18
N LYS A 34 -0.25 -25.16 1.17
CA LYS A 34 0.57 -23.94 1.24
C LYS A 34 -0.15 -22.92 2.14
N PRO A 35 0.54 -22.11 2.97
CA PRO A 35 -0.13 -21.07 3.75
C PRO A 35 -0.67 -20.01 2.78
N ALA A 36 -1.99 -20.02 2.59
CA ALA A 36 -2.73 -18.87 2.10
C ALA A 36 -2.84 -17.90 3.28
N GLY A 37 -2.12 -16.78 3.22
CA GLY A 37 -2.44 -15.63 4.07
C GLY A 37 -3.72 -15.00 3.54
N THR A 38 -4.87 -15.43 4.05
CA THR A 38 -6.16 -14.82 3.76
C THR A 38 -6.50 -13.79 4.84
N CYS A 39 -6.75 -12.57 4.37
CA CYS A 39 -7.54 -11.58 5.08
C CYS A 39 -9.00 -12.07 5.11
N ASP A 40 -9.36 -12.88 6.11
CA ASP A 40 -10.75 -13.21 6.42
C ASP A 40 -11.05 -12.83 7.87
N ALA A 41 -11.40 -11.55 8.04
CA ALA A 41 -12.14 -11.09 9.20
C ALA A 41 -13.34 -10.27 8.68
N ILE A 42 -14.26 -10.96 8.00
CA ILE A 42 -15.62 -10.46 7.84
C ILE A 42 -16.44 -11.10 8.98
N PHE A 43 -16.99 -10.23 9.82
CA PHE A 43 -17.94 -10.55 10.87
C PHE A 43 -18.97 -11.59 10.39
N LEU A 44 -18.99 -12.76 11.04
CA LEU A 44 -20.14 -13.65 11.04
C LEU A 44 -21.16 -13.07 12.02
N SER A 45 -22.02 -12.17 11.53
CA SER A 45 -23.32 -11.94 12.16
C SER A 45 -24.22 -13.11 11.79
N GLU A 46 -24.51 -13.99 12.75
CA GLU A 46 -25.57 -14.98 12.58
C GLU A 46 -26.92 -14.25 12.49
N VAL A 47 -27.46 -14.17 11.27
CA VAL A 47 -28.85 -13.80 11.01
C VAL A 47 -29.68 -15.08 11.12
N SER A 48 -30.36 -15.25 12.25
CA SER A 48 -31.41 -16.27 12.37
C SER A 48 -32.74 -15.68 11.89
N THR A 49 -33.22 -16.12 10.74
CA THR A 49 -34.58 -15.84 10.26
C THR A 49 -35.48 -17.03 10.59
N GLY A 50 -36.14 -16.97 11.76
CA GLY A 50 -37.27 -17.85 12.06
C GLY A 50 -38.53 -17.34 11.38
N ILE A 51 -39.12 -18.11 10.47
CA ILE A 51 -40.48 -17.88 9.98
C ILE A 51 -41.41 -18.62 10.95
N ASP A 52 -42.05 -17.89 11.88
CA ASP A 52 -43.21 -18.42 12.57
C ASP A 52 -44.45 -18.21 11.69
N LYS A 53 -45.24 -19.28 11.55
CA LYS A 53 -46.36 -19.35 10.61
C LYS A 53 -47.67 -19.19 11.35
N THR A 54 -47.80 -18.07 12.05
CA THR A 54 -49.09 -17.56 12.53
C THR A 54 -49.03 -16.03 12.56
N ASP A 55 -50.03 -15.45 11.91
CA ASP A 55 -50.44 -14.05 11.95
C ASP A 55 -49.80 -13.07 10.96
N THR A 56 -50.72 -12.38 10.30
CA THR A 56 -50.54 -11.39 9.25
C THR A 56 -49.88 -10.10 9.76
N ASN A 57 -48.95 -9.59 8.94
CA ASN A 57 -48.56 -8.18 8.82
C ASN A 57 -47.53 -7.64 9.84
N GLY A 58 -46.25 -7.60 9.44
CA GLY A 58 -45.22 -6.71 10.01
C GLY A 58 -43.88 -7.39 10.35
N THR A 59 -42.83 -7.12 9.57
CA THR A 59 -41.45 -7.49 9.91
C THR A 59 -40.86 -6.41 10.83
N SER A 60 -40.52 -6.75 12.08
CA SER A 60 -39.74 -5.89 12.97
C SER A 60 -38.44 -6.61 13.37
N VAL A 61 -37.31 -5.91 13.30
CA VAL A 61 -35.99 -6.41 13.70
C VAL A 61 -35.59 -5.67 14.98
N GLY A 62 -35.59 -6.38 16.11
CA GLY A 62 -35.08 -5.87 17.39
C GLY A 62 -33.70 -6.44 17.68
N LEU A 63 -32.71 -5.57 17.93
CA LEU A 63 -31.38 -5.95 18.41
C LEU A 63 -31.42 -5.96 19.96
N HIS A 64 -31.21 -7.12 20.57
CA HIS A 64 -30.99 -7.24 22.01
C HIS A 64 -29.48 -7.28 22.29
N ASN A 65 -28.96 -6.25 22.96
CA ASN A 65 -27.65 -6.30 23.60
C ASN A 65 -27.85 -6.60 25.08
N SER A 66 -27.36 -7.74 25.54
CA SER A 66 -27.31 -8.07 26.96
C SER A 66 -26.06 -7.44 27.57
N GLU A 67 -26.22 -6.30 28.25
CA GLU A 67 -25.21 -5.76 29.16
C GLU A 67 -25.26 -6.55 30.47
N ILE A 68 -24.16 -7.20 30.86
CA ILE A 68 -23.99 -7.77 32.21
C ILE A 68 -23.25 -6.75 33.06
N SER A 69 -23.90 -6.35 34.15
CA SER A 69 -23.44 -5.41 35.17
C SER A 69 -22.43 -6.02 36.14
N HIS A 70 -21.65 -5.09 36.71
CA HIS A 70 -20.54 -5.20 37.65
C HIS A 70 -20.73 -6.17 38.83
N ASP A 71 -19.65 -6.88 39.19
CA ASP A 71 -19.24 -6.96 40.59
C ASP A 71 -17.72 -7.11 40.77
N SER A 72 -17.23 -6.57 41.89
CA SER A 72 -15.82 -6.23 42.14
C SER A 72 -14.93 -7.42 42.52
N ALA A 73 -13.71 -7.49 41.98
CA ALA A 73 -12.57 -8.12 42.67
C ALA A 73 -11.23 -7.58 42.14
N VAL A 74 -10.43 -7.07 43.08
CA VAL A 74 -9.07 -6.55 42.86
C VAL A 74 -8.13 -7.73 42.67
N ASN A 75 -7.44 -7.82 41.53
CA ASN A 75 -6.17 -8.55 41.45
C ASN A 75 -5.23 -7.92 40.43
N ALA A 76 -4.03 -7.59 40.88
CA ALA A 76 -2.98 -7.01 40.06
C ALA A 76 -2.41 -8.07 39.11
N ILE A 77 -2.51 -7.83 37.81
CA ILE A 77 -1.72 -8.50 36.79
C ILE A 77 -1.18 -7.40 35.88
N GLN A 78 0.16 -7.33 35.75
CA GLN A 78 0.83 -6.52 34.74
C GLN A 78 0.20 -6.80 33.37
N GLY A 79 -0.59 -5.85 32.88
CA GLY A 79 -1.16 -5.90 31.54
C GLY A 79 -0.06 -5.65 30.52
N ALA A 80 0.28 -6.69 29.76
CA ALA A 80 0.95 -6.52 28.48
C ALA A 80 0.09 -5.61 27.60
N SER A 81 0.63 -4.45 27.24
CA SER A 81 0.00 -3.50 26.32
C SER A 81 -0.22 -4.15 24.96
N THR A 82 -1.43 -4.64 24.71
CA THR A 82 -1.94 -4.77 23.35
C THR A 82 -2.35 -3.36 22.93
N ALA A 83 -1.47 -2.69 22.17
CA ALA A 83 -1.77 -1.38 21.62
C ALA A 83 -3.04 -1.48 20.76
N ASP A 84 -4.09 -0.78 21.17
CA ASP A 84 -5.33 -0.64 20.41
C ASP A 84 -5.02 0.15 19.13
N PRO A 85 -5.21 -0.42 17.92
CA PRO A 85 -4.92 0.27 16.66
C PRO A 85 -5.67 1.60 16.54
N ALA A 86 -6.87 1.71 17.13
CA ALA A 86 -7.62 2.97 17.15
C ALA A 86 -6.94 4.07 17.99
N ALA A 87 -6.22 3.70 19.05
CA ALA A 87 -5.44 4.65 19.86
C ALA A 87 -4.16 5.12 19.13
N GLY A 88 -3.60 4.27 18.26
CA GLY A 88 -2.51 4.64 17.36
C GLY A 88 -2.94 5.70 16.36
N ASP A 89 -4.05 5.47 15.67
CA ASP A 89 -4.60 6.41 14.68
C ASP A 89 -5.02 7.74 15.30
N ALA A 90 -5.66 7.72 16.48
CA ALA A 90 -6.03 8.93 17.20
C ALA A 90 -4.79 9.76 17.62
N ARG A 91 -3.71 9.10 18.07
CA ARG A 91 -2.46 9.77 18.44
C ARG A 91 -1.71 10.32 17.22
N VAL A 92 -1.72 9.59 16.11
CA VAL A 92 -1.21 10.02 14.80
C VAL A 92 -1.98 11.26 14.32
N LEU A 93 -3.31 11.26 14.41
CA LEU A 93 -4.12 12.44 14.06
C LEU A 93 -3.90 13.61 15.02
N GLN A 94 -3.73 13.35 16.32
CA GLN A 94 -3.40 14.38 17.32
C GLN A 94 -2.02 15.00 17.10
N ASP A 95 -1.00 14.20 16.80
CA ASP A 95 0.35 14.69 16.50
C ASP A 95 0.40 15.43 15.14
N ALA A 96 -0.40 15.01 14.17
CA ALA A 96 -0.60 15.75 12.92
C ALA A 96 -1.33 17.09 13.15
N ALA A 97 -2.36 17.09 14.00
CA ALA A 97 -3.17 18.27 14.34
C ALA A 97 -2.44 19.24 15.29
N ALA A 98 -1.53 18.73 16.13
CA ALA A 98 -0.67 19.53 17.00
C ALA A 98 0.41 20.30 16.22
N GLY A 99 0.53 20.07 14.90
CA GLY A 99 1.21 20.96 13.96
C GLY A 99 2.74 20.92 13.98
N GLY A 100 3.38 20.36 14.99
CA GLY A 100 4.84 20.35 15.13
C GLY A 100 5.48 19.03 14.70
N LEU A 101 5.72 18.84 13.40
CA LEU A 101 6.67 17.83 12.94
C LEU A 101 7.99 18.51 12.63
N ASP A 102 9.07 17.99 13.18
CA ASP A 102 10.40 18.53 12.96
C ASP A 102 10.79 18.41 11.48
N VAL A 103 11.51 19.43 11.01
CA VAL A 103 12.14 19.43 9.69
C VAL A 103 13.28 18.43 9.68
N VAL A 104 13.34 17.59 8.64
CA VAL A 104 14.40 16.60 8.45
C VAL A 104 15.22 16.96 7.21
N GLN A 105 16.55 17.04 7.38
CA GLN A 105 17.49 17.31 6.29
C GLN A 105 17.83 16.01 5.55
N PRO A 106 18.21 16.10 4.26
CA PRO A 106 18.72 14.95 3.51
C PRO A 106 19.97 14.35 4.15
N ALA A 107 20.07 13.03 4.14
CA ALA A 107 21.22 12.26 4.58
C ALA A 107 22.24 12.02 3.44
N VAL A 108 21.82 12.17 2.19
CA VAL A 108 22.64 12.01 0.98
C VAL A 108 22.35 13.11 -0.03
N ASP A 109 23.25 13.33 -0.98
CA ASP A 109 23.06 14.28 -2.07
C ASP A 109 21.99 13.78 -3.07
N CYS A 110 21.30 14.72 -3.72
CA CYS A 110 20.21 14.41 -4.65
C CYS A 110 20.62 13.43 -5.76
N GLU A 111 21.79 13.64 -6.37
CA GLU A 111 22.31 12.81 -7.46
C GLU A 111 22.49 11.33 -7.05
N SER A 112 22.69 11.06 -5.75
CA SER A 112 22.82 9.70 -5.24
C SER A 112 21.54 8.88 -5.45
N LEU A 113 20.38 9.53 -5.57
CA LEU A 113 19.11 8.85 -5.81
C LEU A 113 19.01 8.22 -7.20
N LEU A 114 19.88 8.60 -8.15
CA LEU A 114 19.98 7.95 -9.46
C LEU A 114 20.34 6.45 -9.36
N GLY A 115 21.08 6.08 -8.31
CA GLY A 115 21.54 4.71 -8.06
C GLY A 115 20.63 3.87 -7.16
N VAL A 116 19.46 4.39 -6.75
CA VAL A 116 18.55 3.64 -5.87
C VAL A 116 17.93 2.47 -6.63
N ASP A 117 18.06 1.27 -6.06
CA ASP A 117 17.43 0.07 -6.59
C ASP A 117 15.91 0.12 -6.36
N LEU A 118 15.16 -0.04 -7.46
CA LEU A 118 13.70 -0.10 -7.47
C LEU A 118 13.19 -1.46 -8.00
N SER A 119 14.07 -2.43 -8.20
CA SER A 119 13.71 -3.75 -8.77
C SER A 119 12.68 -4.51 -7.92
N HIS A 120 12.56 -4.21 -6.63
CA HIS A 120 11.53 -4.77 -5.74
C HIS A 120 10.16 -4.11 -5.85
N VAL A 121 10.05 -2.96 -6.51
CA VAL A 121 8.80 -2.18 -6.54
C VAL A 121 7.77 -2.81 -7.48
N ALA A 122 8.20 -3.24 -8.66
CA ALA A 122 7.35 -3.92 -9.64
C ALA A 122 7.68 -5.42 -9.68
N GLU A 123 6.67 -6.27 -9.86
CA GLU A 123 6.85 -7.73 -9.91
C GLU A 123 7.81 -8.20 -11.01
N ASP A 124 7.88 -7.46 -12.12
CA ASP A 124 8.77 -7.72 -13.26
C ASP A 124 10.13 -7.02 -13.14
N GLY A 125 10.38 -6.30 -12.04
CA GLY A 125 11.59 -5.54 -11.79
C GLY A 125 11.80 -4.34 -12.72
N SER A 126 10.76 -3.91 -13.45
CA SER A 126 10.92 -2.89 -14.49
C SER A 126 10.86 -1.44 -13.98
N ALA A 127 10.74 -1.21 -12.68
CA ALA A 127 10.75 0.14 -12.11
C ALA A 127 12.18 0.68 -12.09
N THR A 128 12.39 1.90 -12.60
CA THR A 128 13.73 2.49 -12.75
C THR A 128 13.73 3.97 -12.45
N VAL A 129 14.87 4.49 -11.98
CA VAL A 129 15.17 5.92 -11.93
C VAL A 129 15.88 6.32 -13.22
N THR A 130 15.46 7.42 -13.84
CA THR A 130 16.06 7.96 -15.07
C THR A 130 16.75 9.30 -14.86
N SER A 131 16.36 10.06 -13.83
CA SER A 131 17.00 11.33 -13.48
C SER A 131 16.87 11.59 -11.97
N ALA A 132 17.86 12.29 -11.40
CA ALA A 132 17.82 12.83 -10.06
C ALA A 132 18.61 14.14 -10.06
N ALA A 133 17.93 15.26 -9.89
CA ALA A 133 18.55 16.59 -9.94
C ALA A 133 17.79 17.58 -9.05
N GLU A 134 18.52 18.55 -8.49
CA GLU A 134 17.88 19.64 -7.77
C GLU A 134 17.15 20.60 -8.72
N THR A 135 15.95 21.02 -8.33
CA THR A 135 15.13 21.99 -9.08
C THR A 135 14.33 22.86 -8.13
N THR A 136 14.03 24.08 -8.55
CA THR A 136 13.18 25.01 -7.78
C THR A 136 11.77 25.00 -8.36
N HIS A 137 10.79 24.72 -7.52
CA HIS A 137 9.36 24.76 -7.87
C HIS A 137 8.62 25.62 -6.86
N GLU A 138 7.91 26.65 -7.35
CA GLU A 138 7.17 27.60 -6.51
C GLU A 138 8.03 28.22 -5.39
N GLY A 139 9.32 28.46 -5.66
CA GLY A 139 10.26 29.07 -4.72
C GLY A 139 10.87 28.10 -3.68
N ILE A 140 10.52 26.81 -3.73
CA ILE A 140 11.10 25.78 -2.86
C ILE A 140 12.09 24.92 -3.66
N LEU A 141 13.24 24.64 -3.05
CA LEU A 141 14.26 23.74 -3.61
C LEU A 141 13.91 22.28 -3.31
N TYR A 142 13.82 21.47 -4.37
CA TYR A 142 13.55 20.03 -4.29
C TYR A 142 14.68 19.25 -4.96
N CYS A 143 14.95 18.06 -4.45
CA CYS A 143 15.52 16.99 -5.26
C CYS A 143 14.38 16.38 -6.08
N SER A 144 14.39 16.58 -7.40
CA SER A 144 13.43 15.99 -8.33
C SER A 144 14.00 14.70 -8.92
N VAL A 145 13.29 13.61 -8.69
CA VAL A 145 13.63 12.28 -9.18
C VAL A 145 12.54 11.83 -10.14
N GLU A 146 12.93 11.38 -11.32
CA GLU A 146 12.00 10.87 -12.33
C GLU A 146 12.40 9.47 -12.75
N GLY A 147 11.43 8.74 -13.31
CA GLY A 147 11.67 7.38 -13.73
C GLY A 147 10.52 6.75 -14.50
N THR A 148 10.67 5.45 -14.71
CA THR A 148 9.69 4.64 -15.43
C THR A 148 9.16 3.48 -14.59
N LEU A 149 7.96 3.03 -14.96
CA LEU A 149 7.21 1.91 -14.40
C LEU A 149 6.72 1.02 -15.56
N PRO A 150 6.18 -0.18 -15.26
CA PRO A 150 5.60 -1.05 -16.27
C PRO A 150 4.62 -0.34 -17.22
N SER A 151 4.51 -0.86 -18.45
CA SER A 151 3.67 -0.31 -19.52
C SER A 151 4.04 1.08 -20.04
N SER A 152 5.32 1.48 -19.88
CA SER A 152 5.84 2.80 -20.25
C SER A 152 5.11 3.94 -19.53
N THR A 153 4.92 3.75 -18.23
CA THR A 153 4.31 4.74 -17.33
C THR A 153 5.44 5.56 -16.70
N SER A 154 5.32 6.88 -16.69
CA SER A 154 6.31 7.78 -16.09
C SER A 154 5.87 8.22 -14.70
N TRP A 155 6.84 8.55 -13.85
CA TRP A 155 6.60 9.09 -12.51
C TRP A 155 7.64 10.16 -12.15
N GLN A 156 7.27 11.03 -11.21
CA GLN A 156 8.13 12.04 -10.62
C GLN A 156 7.90 12.09 -9.11
N VAL A 157 8.98 12.22 -8.35
CA VAL A 157 8.98 12.47 -6.91
C VAL A 157 9.83 13.70 -6.65
N MET A 158 9.28 14.67 -5.91
CA MET A 158 9.98 15.88 -5.49
C MET A 158 10.17 15.86 -3.97
N LEU A 159 11.42 15.78 -3.53
CA LEU A 159 11.81 15.69 -2.12
C LEU A 159 12.37 17.06 -1.66
N PRO A 160 11.72 17.80 -0.74
CA PRO A 160 12.20 19.12 -0.33
C PRO A 160 13.57 19.06 0.32
N VAL A 161 14.50 19.89 -0.13
CA VAL A 161 15.89 19.86 0.40
C VAL A 161 15.95 20.42 1.83
N ARG A 162 15.09 21.38 2.19
CA ARG A 162 15.23 22.14 3.44
C ARG A 162 14.00 22.18 4.33
N THR A 163 12.84 21.80 3.80
CA THR A 163 11.53 22.11 4.42
C THR A 163 10.72 20.88 4.75
N TRP A 164 11.22 19.67 4.48
CA TRP A 164 10.42 18.45 4.65
C TRP A 164 10.10 18.17 6.12
N THR A 165 8.81 18.07 6.45
CA THR A 165 8.32 17.78 7.81
C THR A 165 7.67 16.40 7.90
N GLN A 166 8.35 15.39 7.35
CA GLN A 166 8.01 13.97 7.52
C GLN A 166 6.66 13.55 6.91
N ARG A 167 6.13 14.33 5.96
CA ARG A 167 4.86 14.05 5.26
C ARG A 167 5.10 13.72 3.79
N TYR A 168 4.36 12.75 3.28
CA TYR A 168 4.32 12.38 1.87
C TYR A 168 2.92 12.66 1.31
N MET A 169 2.82 13.21 0.11
CA MET A 169 1.54 13.44 -0.55
C MET A 169 1.61 13.00 -2.01
N GLN A 170 0.70 12.12 -2.41
CA GLN A 170 0.57 11.70 -3.79
C GLN A 170 -0.48 12.54 -4.52
N VAL A 171 -0.05 13.21 -5.58
CA VAL A 171 -0.91 14.05 -6.41
C VAL A 171 -1.57 13.16 -7.47
N GLY A 172 -2.90 13.18 -7.47
CA GLY A 172 -3.70 12.57 -8.53
C GLY A 172 -3.66 13.36 -9.84
N CYS A 173 -4.27 12.82 -10.88
CA CYS A 173 -4.45 13.52 -12.15
C CYS A 173 -5.92 13.48 -12.58
N GLY A 174 -6.31 14.38 -13.49
CA GLY A 174 -7.66 14.47 -14.03
C GLY A 174 -7.73 14.08 -15.52
N GLY A 175 -8.93 13.75 -16.00
CA GLY A 175 -9.14 13.34 -17.39
C GLY A 175 -8.65 11.92 -17.64
N LEU A 176 -7.85 11.71 -18.69
CA LEU A 176 -7.32 10.39 -19.08
C LEU A 176 -5.80 10.26 -18.90
N CYS A 177 -5.22 11.22 -18.17
CA CYS A 177 -3.81 11.37 -17.81
C CYS A 177 -2.85 11.07 -18.97
N GLY A 178 -1.54 10.93 -18.74
CA GLY A 178 -0.51 11.06 -19.78
C GLY A 178 0.33 12.33 -19.63
N MET A 179 0.21 13.00 -18.48
CA MET A 179 1.10 14.09 -18.08
C MET A 179 1.24 14.10 -16.55
N ILE A 180 2.40 14.54 -16.08
CA ILE A 180 2.71 14.72 -14.67
C ILE A 180 2.48 16.18 -14.29
N ARG A 181 1.77 16.40 -13.19
CA ARG A 181 1.46 17.73 -12.64
C ARG A 181 1.66 17.69 -11.13
N MET A 182 2.47 18.60 -10.61
CA MET A 182 2.85 18.63 -9.19
C MET A 182 2.03 19.62 -8.37
N GLN A 183 1.01 20.26 -8.97
CA GLN A 183 0.15 21.21 -8.26
C GLN A 183 -0.82 20.50 -7.29
N VAL A 184 -0.79 20.91 -6.03
CA VAL A 184 -1.61 20.34 -4.96
C VAL A 184 -2.94 21.10 -4.79
N ASN A 185 -3.80 21.02 -5.80
CA ASN A 185 -5.05 21.81 -5.83
C ASN A 185 -6.02 21.45 -4.68
N ALA A 186 -6.06 20.18 -4.27
CA ALA A 186 -6.96 19.71 -3.21
C ALA A 186 -6.62 20.28 -1.82
N ALA A 187 -5.38 20.74 -1.62
CA ALA A 187 -4.91 21.36 -0.37
C ALA A 187 -4.76 22.89 -0.49
N SER A 188 -5.52 23.53 -1.40
CA SER A 188 -5.48 24.98 -1.56
C SER A 188 -5.70 25.70 -0.22
N GLY A 189 -4.80 26.63 0.10
CA GLY A 189 -4.80 27.36 1.37
C GLY A 189 -3.97 26.71 2.49
N SER A 190 -3.56 25.45 2.36
CA SER A 190 -2.64 24.79 3.30
C SER A 190 -1.29 25.50 3.34
N GLN A 191 -0.84 25.87 4.54
CA GLN A 191 0.47 26.48 4.74
C GLN A 191 1.58 25.46 4.49
N GLN A 192 1.39 24.22 4.93
CA GLN A 192 2.34 23.13 4.75
C GLN A 192 2.53 22.81 3.25
N ALA A 193 1.46 22.82 2.45
CA ALA A 193 1.57 22.59 1.01
C ALA A 193 2.35 23.73 0.33
N LYS A 194 2.00 24.99 0.65
CA LYS A 194 2.67 26.19 0.13
C LYS A 194 4.14 26.29 0.59
N GLY A 195 4.44 25.82 1.80
CA GLY A 195 5.78 25.82 2.38
C GLY A 195 6.69 24.70 1.87
N GLY A 196 6.19 23.83 0.98
CA GLY A 196 6.95 22.69 0.48
C GLY A 196 7.34 21.71 1.59
N GLU A 197 6.42 21.46 2.50
CA GLU A 197 6.64 20.59 3.67
C GLU A 197 6.43 19.10 3.39
N PHE A 198 5.96 18.77 2.19
CA PHE A 198 5.66 17.41 1.75
C PHE A 198 6.68 16.93 0.73
N VAL A 199 7.06 15.65 0.80
CA VAL A 199 7.46 14.97 -0.44
C VAL A 199 6.23 14.84 -1.32
N LEU A 200 6.33 15.33 -2.55
CA LEU A 200 5.26 15.23 -3.55
C LEU A 200 5.60 14.13 -4.54
N ALA A 201 4.60 13.38 -5.00
CA ALA A 201 4.79 12.46 -6.12
C ALA A 201 3.58 12.46 -7.06
N ALA A 202 3.83 12.19 -8.34
CA ALA A 202 2.79 12.03 -9.35
C ALA A 202 3.25 11.08 -10.46
N THR A 203 2.30 10.59 -11.24
CA THR A 203 2.52 9.73 -12.39
C THR A 203 1.61 10.12 -13.54
N ASP A 204 2.08 9.88 -14.77
CA ASP A 204 1.26 10.03 -15.98
C ASP A 204 0.18 8.93 -16.10
N MET A 205 0.23 7.90 -15.25
CA MET A 205 -0.68 6.76 -15.22
C MET A 205 -0.74 5.94 -16.51
N GLY A 206 0.26 6.08 -17.40
CA GLY A 206 0.32 5.41 -18.70
C GLY A 206 -0.74 5.88 -19.70
N GLY A 207 -1.41 7.00 -19.38
CA GLY A 207 -2.52 7.55 -20.13
C GLY A 207 -2.13 8.36 -21.35
N ALA A 208 -3.16 8.86 -22.04
CA ALA A 208 -3.04 9.92 -23.02
C ALA A 208 -4.37 10.67 -23.11
N MET A 209 -4.33 11.96 -23.44
CA MET A 209 -5.52 12.82 -23.48
C MET A 209 -6.62 12.35 -24.44
N ASP A 210 -6.27 11.59 -25.49
CA ASP A 210 -7.23 11.07 -26.48
C ASP A 210 -7.79 9.68 -26.15
N GLY A 211 -7.36 9.08 -25.03
CA GLY A 211 -7.80 7.75 -24.57
C GLY A 211 -7.33 6.57 -25.42
N LYS A 212 -6.67 6.81 -26.57
CA LYS A 212 -6.23 5.73 -27.47
C LYS A 212 -5.14 4.87 -26.86
N ALA A 213 -4.37 5.42 -25.92
CA ALA A 213 -3.39 4.72 -25.11
C ALA A 213 -3.94 3.43 -24.46
N PHE A 214 -5.26 3.33 -24.26
CA PHE A 214 -5.90 2.21 -23.59
C PHE A 214 -6.50 1.16 -24.52
N ALA A 215 -6.78 1.48 -25.80
CA ALA A 215 -7.63 0.65 -26.67
C ALA A 215 -7.07 -0.77 -26.86
N HIS A 216 -5.76 -0.88 -27.10
CA HIS A 216 -5.10 -2.15 -27.39
C HIS A 216 -3.96 -2.46 -26.42
N ASN A 217 -3.93 -1.82 -25.25
CA ASN A 217 -2.88 -2.02 -24.26
C ASN A 217 -3.49 -2.34 -22.87
N PRO A 218 -3.64 -3.63 -22.52
CA PRO A 218 -4.16 -4.03 -21.22
C PRO A 218 -3.26 -3.58 -20.05
N GLY A 219 -1.95 -3.48 -20.27
CA GLY A 219 -1.00 -2.97 -19.29
C GLY A 219 -1.29 -1.52 -18.92
N ARG A 220 -1.51 -0.65 -19.92
CA ARG A 220 -1.89 0.76 -19.69
C ARG A 220 -3.26 0.90 -19.05
N ARG A 221 -4.22 0.02 -19.35
CA ARG A 221 -5.51 -0.04 -18.62
C ARG A 221 -5.29 -0.35 -17.14
N LYS A 222 -4.42 -1.31 -16.82
CA LYS A 222 -4.04 -1.65 -15.43
C LYS A 222 -3.32 -0.48 -14.73
N SER A 223 -2.35 0.15 -15.41
CA SER A 223 -1.64 1.35 -14.93
C SER A 223 -2.60 2.45 -14.55
N PHE A 224 -3.51 2.80 -15.47
CA PHE A 224 -4.49 3.87 -15.26
C PHE A 224 -5.52 3.52 -14.20
N ALA A 225 -5.97 2.26 -14.14
CA ALA A 225 -6.98 1.86 -13.17
C ALA A 225 -6.46 1.88 -11.73
N TYR A 226 -5.21 1.45 -11.49
CA TYR A 226 -4.66 1.42 -10.12
C TYR A 226 -3.13 1.34 -10.04
N SER A 227 -2.47 0.59 -10.93
CA SER A 227 -1.12 0.13 -10.60
C SER A 227 -0.08 1.25 -10.66
N ALA A 228 -0.25 2.24 -11.54
CA ALA A 228 0.70 3.35 -11.62
C ALA A 228 0.78 4.11 -10.29
N GLN A 229 -0.38 4.48 -9.74
CA GLN A 229 -0.45 5.21 -8.47
C GLN A 229 0.06 4.37 -7.29
N HIS A 230 -0.25 3.08 -7.26
CA HIS A 230 0.27 2.19 -6.23
C HIS A 230 1.81 2.09 -6.28
N LEU A 231 2.36 1.85 -7.47
CA LEU A 231 3.80 1.68 -7.65
C LEU A 231 4.55 3.00 -7.39
N THR A 232 4.02 4.15 -7.83
CA THR A 232 4.58 5.47 -7.50
C THR A 232 4.65 5.72 -6.00
N ALA A 233 3.65 5.28 -5.22
CA ALA A 233 3.71 5.36 -3.76
C ALA A 233 4.82 4.49 -3.15
N LEU A 234 5.05 3.29 -3.70
CA LEU A 234 6.15 2.42 -3.27
C LEU A 234 7.53 2.98 -3.64
N VAL A 235 7.67 3.53 -4.85
CA VAL A 235 8.87 4.27 -5.28
C VAL A 235 9.12 5.42 -4.31
N SER A 236 8.11 6.26 -4.06
CA SER A 236 8.23 7.43 -3.18
C SER A 236 8.71 7.04 -1.79
N LYS A 237 8.14 6.00 -1.19
CA LYS A 237 8.54 5.50 0.13
C LYS A 237 9.99 4.98 0.14
N THR A 238 10.43 4.34 -0.94
CA THR A 238 11.81 3.88 -1.10
C THR A 238 12.78 5.06 -1.18
N LEU A 239 12.46 6.06 -2.02
CA LEU A 239 13.27 7.26 -2.17
C LEU A 239 13.32 8.11 -0.90
N ILE A 240 12.20 8.26 -0.19
CA ILE A 240 12.15 8.97 1.10
C ILE A 240 13.10 8.32 2.11
N GLN A 241 13.05 7.00 2.23
CA GLN A 241 13.92 6.26 3.14
C GLN A 241 15.40 6.39 2.73
N ALA A 242 15.71 6.37 1.44
CA ALA A 242 17.06 6.53 0.94
C ALA A 242 17.59 7.96 1.16
N TYR A 243 16.76 8.97 0.90
CA TYR A 243 17.18 10.37 0.89
C TYR A 243 17.28 10.98 2.29
N TYR A 244 16.34 10.68 3.18
CA TYR A 244 16.28 11.25 4.54
C TYR A 244 16.73 10.27 5.64
N ALA A 245 17.14 9.06 5.28
CA ALA A 245 17.43 7.97 6.21
C ALA A 245 16.26 7.58 7.15
N GLN A 246 15.03 8.03 6.84
CA GLN A 246 13.83 7.72 7.62
C GLN A 246 12.58 7.63 6.75
N LYS A 247 11.53 6.98 7.26
CA LYS A 247 10.22 6.90 6.61
C LYS A 247 9.43 8.20 6.81
N ALA A 248 8.50 8.48 5.91
CA ALA A 248 7.46 9.46 6.17
C ALA A 248 6.58 8.99 7.34
N ARG A 249 6.23 9.92 8.22
CA ARG A 249 5.32 9.68 9.34
C ARG A 249 3.86 9.68 8.90
N TYR A 250 3.52 10.49 7.90
CA TYR A 250 2.17 10.57 7.31
C TYR A 250 2.24 10.46 5.79
N SER A 251 1.21 9.86 5.20
CA SER A 251 1.03 9.72 3.76
C SER A 251 -0.38 10.14 3.37
N TYR A 252 -0.51 11.02 2.38
CA TYR A 252 -1.75 11.63 1.89
C TYR A 252 -1.99 11.28 0.43
#